data_AF-A0A1T3BHT0-F1
#
_entry.id   AF-A0A1T3BHT0-F1
#
_cell.length_a   1.000
_cell.length_b   1.000
_cell.length_c   1.000
_cell.angle_alpha   90.00
_cell.angle_beta   90.00
_cell.angle_gamma   90.00
#
_symmetry.space_group_name_H-M   'P 1'
#
loop_
_entity.id
_entity.type
_entity.pdbx_description
1 polymer ?
#
loop_
_entity_poly.entity_id
_entity_poly.type
_entity_poly.pdbx_seq_one_letter_code
_entity_poly.pdbx_strand_id
1 'polypeptide(L)'
;MKKRKKRGRPRIECQIREPNGRISRSKKPRKPADQLTLEMRAKRYGVSIQDVKNPIMGTYVGRLYLLEKRLIKINMMRHNSIFEY
;
A
#
# COMPACT_ATOMS: atom_id res chain seq x y z
N MET A 1 11.45 11.19 -43.72
CA MET A 1 12.81 11.11 -43.14
C MET A 1 12.98 9.81 -42.36
N LYS A 2 13.99 8.97 -42.69
CA LYS A 2 14.31 7.77 -41.89
C LYS A 2 14.94 8.18 -40.55
N LYS A 3 14.35 7.78 -39.42
CA LYS A 3 14.96 7.97 -38.09
C LYS A 3 16.31 7.24 -38.05
N ARG A 4 17.38 7.97 -37.74
CA ARG A 4 18.72 7.38 -37.57
C ARG A 4 18.70 6.43 -36.37
N LYS A 5 19.33 5.25 -36.52
CA LYS A 5 19.54 4.32 -35.40
C LYS A 5 20.32 5.04 -34.30
N LYS A 6 19.91 4.84 -33.04
CA LYS A 6 20.66 5.36 -31.88
C LYS A 6 22.07 4.77 -31.90
N ARG A 7 23.07 5.60 -31.61
CA ARG A 7 24.48 5.18 -31.53
C ARG A 7 24.76 4.56 -30.14
N GLY A 8 25.69 3.61 -30.06
CA GLY A 8 26.11 2.96 -28.81
C GLY A 8 25.70 1.48 -28.69
N ARG A 9 26.07 0.85 -27.56
CA ARG A 9 25.75 -0.56 -27.28
C ARG A 9 24.23 -0.74 -27.17
N PRO A 10 23.63 -1.72 -27.87
CA PRO A 10 22.20 -2.00 -27.75
C PRO A 10 21.84 -2.41 -26.31
N ARG A 11 20.62 -2.06 -25.89
CA ARG A 11 20.09 -2.55 -24.62
C ARG A 11 19.75 -4.02 -24.76
N ILE A 12 20.16 -4.83 -23.78
CA ILE A 12 19.72 -6.22 -23.67
C ILE A 12 18.21 -6.19 -23.38
N GLU A 13 17.44 -6.82 -24.26
CA GLU A 13 15.98 -6.93 -24.18
C GLU A 13 15.57 -7.99 -23.13
N CYS A 14 14.31 -7.94 -22.69
CA CYS A 14 13.72 -8.87 -21.71
C CYS A 14 14.40 -8.90 -20.31
N GLN A 15 15.18 -7.88 -19.96
CA GLN A 15 15.79 -7.77 -18.62
C GLN A 15 15.12 -6.71 -17.75
N ILE A 16 14.90 -7.08 -16.49
CA ILE A 16 14.38 -6.17 -15.45
C ILE A 16 15.47 -5.13 -15.14
N ARG A 17 15.08 -3.86 -15.04
CA ARG A 17 15.98 -2.75 -14.73
C ARG A 17 15.59 -2.03 -13.44
N GLU A 18 16.62 -1.53 -12.76
CA GLU A 18 16.48 -0.57 -11.66
C GLU A 18 16.10 0.82 -12.21
N PRO A 19 15.59 1.75 -11.37
CA PRO A 19 15.22 3.11 -11.80
C PRO A 19 16.40 3.90 -12.40
N ASN A 20 17.62 3.61 -11.97
CA ASN A 20 18.87 4.17 -12.48
C ASN A 20 19.30 3.61 -13.86
N GLY A 21 18.51 2.69 -14.43
CA GLY A 21 18.78 2.05 -15.72
C GLY A 21 19.76 0.88 -15.66
N ARG A 22 20.32 0.53 -14.50
CA ARG A 22 21.14 -0.67 -14.32
C ARG A 22 20.29 -1.93 -14.43
N ILE A 23 20.87 -3.02 -14.93
CA ILE A 23 20.21 -4.33 -14.92
C ILE A 23 20.04 -4.76 -13.46
N SER A 24 18.81 -5.12 -13.10
CA SER A 24 18.48 -5.62 -11.77
C SER A 24 19.21 -6.93 -11.51
N ARG A 25 19.86 -7.04 -10.35
CA ARG A 25 20.41 -8.33 -9.88
C ARG A 25 19.30 -9.31 -9.48
N SER A 26 18.15 -8.79 -9.04
CA SER A 26 16.98 -9.59 -8.72
C SER A 26 16.26 -10.03 -9.99
N LYS A 27 16.01 -11.34 -10.11
CA LYS A 27 15.14 -11.93 -11.14
C LYS A 27 13.66 -11.62 -10.91
N LYS A 28 13.29 -11.20 -9.70
CA LYS A 28 11.92 -10.81 -9.36
C LYS A 28 11.73 -9.31 -9.58
N PRO A 29 10.57 -8.87 -10.11
CA PRO A 29 10.24 -7.46 -10.19
C PRO A 29 10.24 -6.84 -8.79
N ARG A 30 10.64 -5.57 -8.72
CA ARG A 30 10.71 -4.83 -7.46
C ARG A 30 9.29 -4.65 -6.91
N LYS A 31 8.91 -5.44 -5.91
CA LYS A 31 7.75 -5.16 -5.08
C LYS A 31 8.08 -3.98 -4.15
N PRO A 32 7.09 -3.15 -3.78
CA PRO A 32 7.29 -2.17 -2.72
C PRO A 32 7.73 -2.88 -1.45
N ALA A 33 8.76 -2.36 -0.78
CA ALA A 33 9.34 -2.98 0.43
C ALA A 33 8.27 -3.21 1.51
N ASP A 34 7.28 -2.33 1.57
CA ASP A 34 6.26 -2.32 2.61
C ASP A 34 5.10 -3.27 2.32
N GLN A 35 5.01 -3.86 1.13
CA GLN A 35 3.88 -4.69 0.73
C GLN A 35 3.67 -5.88 1.69
N LEU A 36 4.75 -6.59 2.02
CA LEU A 36 4.70 -7.73 2.96
C LEU A 36 4.24 -7.29 4.35
N THR A 37 4.73 -6.15 4.82
CA THR A 37 4.37 -5.60 6.13
C THR A 37 2.90 -5.21 6.19
N LEU A 38 2.36 -4.60 5.12
CA LEU A 38 0.95 -4.28 5.01
C LEU A 38 0.08 -5.55 4.96
N GLU A 39 0.48 -6.57 4.19
CA GLU A 39 -0.22 -7.85 4.12
C GLU A 39 -0.24 -8.57 5.48
N MET A 40 0.89 -8.62 6.18
CA MET A 40 0.99 -9.18 7.54
C MET A 40 0.10 -8.42 8.53
N ARG A 41 0.07 -7.09 8.43
CA ARG A 41 -0.74 -6.25 9.32
C ARG A 41 -2.24 -6.42 9.05
N ALA A 42 -2.65 -6.50 7.79
CA ALA A 42 -4.02 -6.82 7.39
C ALA A 42 -4.46 -8.17 7.95
N LYS A 43 -3.64 -9.21 7.77
CA LYS A 43 -3.90 -10.55 8.29
C LYS A 43 -4.01 -10.57 9.82
N ARG A 44 -3.11 -9.88 10.51
CA ARG A 44 -3.06 -9.85 11.99
C ARG A 44 -4.29 -9.19 12.60
N TYR A 45 -4.81 -8.14 11.98
CA TYR A 45 -5.91 -7.34 12.55
C TYR A 45 -7.26 -7.56 11.86
N GLY A 46 -7.32 -8.39 10.81
CA GLY A 46 -8.55 -8.69 10.08
C GLY A 46 -9.14 -7.46 9.38
N VAL A 47 -8.30 -6.51 8.96
CA VAL A 47 -8.71 -5.25 8.32
C VAL A 47 -8.28 -5.22 6.85
N SER A 48 -8.91 -4.36 6.06
CA SER A 48 -8.58 -4.24 4.63
C SER A 48 -7.17 -3.67 4.42
N ILE A 49 -6.53 -4.02 3.30
CA ILE A 49 -5.22 -3.46 2.93
C ILE A 49 -5.28 -1.93 2.84
N GLN A 50 -6.44 -1.36 2.48
CA GLN A 50 -6.66 0.08 2.43
C GLN A 50 -6.56 0.73 3.81
N ASP A 51 -7.17 0.12 4.83
CA ASP A 51 -7.16 0.65 6.20
C ASP A 51 -5.78 0.57 6.84
N VAL A 52 -5.03 -0.48 6.50
CA VAL A 52 -3.68 -0.74 7.01
C VAL A 52 -2.66 0.26 6.48
N LYS A 53 -2.93 0.90 5.33
CA LYS A 53 -2.11 2.01 4.80
C LYS A 53 -2.17 3.24 5.68
N ASN A 54 -3.16 3.36 6.58
CA ASN A 54 -3.17 4.44 7.55
C ASN A 54 -1.97 4.29 8.51
N PRO A 55 -1.05 5.28 8.59
CA PRO A 55 0.10 5.20 9.49
C PRO A 55 -0.29 5.00 10.96
N ILE A 56 -1.47 5.50 11.36
CA ILE A 56 -2.01 5.37 12.72
C ILE A 56 -2.24 3.89 13.08
N MET A 57 -2.64 3.04 12.12
CA MET A 57 -2.80 1.59 12.33
C MET A 57 -1.48 0.86 12.64
N GLY A 58 -0.34 1.48 12.31
CA GLY A 58 0.98 0.90 12.55
C GLY A 58 1.36 0.81 14.02
N THR A 59 0.81 1.69 14.87
CA THR A 59 1.14 1.75 16.30
C THR A 59 0.02 1.16 17.15
N TYR A 60 0.34 0.67 18.35
CA TYR A 60 -0.67 0.16 19.27
C TYR A 60 -1.67 1.25 19.70
N VAL A 61 -1.15 2.42 20.11
CA VAL A 61 -1.98 3.57 20.53
C VAL A 61 -2.89 4.04 19.41
N GLY A 62 -2.38 4.16 18.19
CA GLY A 62 -3.20 4.57 17.05
C GLY A 62 -4.31 3.57 16.72
N ARG A 63 -4.10 2.26 16.96
CA ARG A 63 -5.17 1.26 16.85
C ARG A 63 -6.27 1.46 17.89
N LEU A 64 -5.91 1.73 19.14
CA LEU A 64 -6.88 2.01 20.20
C LEU A 64 -7.73 3.24 19.86
N TYR A 65 -7.08 4.31 19.39
CA TYR A 65 -7.76 5.52 18.96
C TYR A 65 -8.77 5.27 17.83
N LEU A 66 -8.39 4.49 16.82
CA LEU A 66 -9.28 4.16 15.70
C LEU A 66 -10.45 3.27 16.13
N LEU A 67 -10.25 2.34 17.07
CA LEU A 67 -11.31 1.54 17.65
C LEU A 67 -12.31 2.40 18.43
N GLU A 68 -11.81 3.30 19.28
CA GLU A 68 -12.64 4.22 20.07
C GLU A 68 -13.50 5.10 19.16
N LYS A 69 -12.91 5.73 18.14
CA LYS A 69 -13.65 6.53 17.15
C LYS A 69 -14.73 5.73 16.43
N ARG A 70 -14.48 4.46 16.14
CA ARG A 70 -15.47 3.59 15.48
C ARG A 70 -16.66 3.31 16.40
N LEU A 71 -16.41 3.06 17.68
CA LEU A 71 -17.47 2.83 18.68
C LEU A 71 -18.33 4.07 18.91
N ILE A 72 -17.70 5.24 19.05
CA ILE A 72 -18.40 6.52 19.18
C ILE A 72 -19.31 6.76 17.98
N LYS A 73 -18.79 6.53 16.77
CA LYS A 73 -19.58 6.70 15.54
C LYS A 73 -20.81 5.77 15.51
N ILE A 74 -20.64 4.50 15.88
CA ILE A 74 -21.76 3.54 15.95
C ILE A 74 -22.81 4.01 16.96
N ASN A 75 -22.38 4.48 18.13
CA ASN A 75 -23.30 4.97 19.16
C ASN A 75 -24.05 6.23 18.70
N MET A 76 -23.38 7.17 18.02
CA MET A 76 -24.04 8.33 17.42
C MET A 76 -25.06 7.93 16.35
N MET A 77 -24.74 6.98 15.48
CA MET A 77 -25.67 6.50 14.45
C MET A 77 -26.90 5.82 15.06
N ARG A 78 -26.71 5.02 16.12
CA ARG A 78 -27.83 4.42 16.88
C ARG A 78 -28.70 5.47 17.55
N HIS A 79 -28.09 6.49 18.16
CA HIS A 79 -28.83 7.58 18.78
C HIS A 79 -29.66 8.32 17.72
N ASN A 80 -29.08 8.70 16.59
CA ASN A 80 -29.83 9.42 15.55
C ASN A 80 -30.98 8.58 14.96
N SER A 81 -30.82 7.26 14.80
CA SER A 81 -31.91 6.39 14.34
C SER A 81 -33.08 6.26 15.32
N ILE A 82 -32.87 6.57 16.60
CA ILE A 82 -33.93 6.56 17.63
C ILE A 82 -34.76 7.86 17.56
N PHE A 83 -34.20 8.95 17.06
CA PHE A 83 -34.83 10.28 17.00
C PHE A 83 -35.45 10.62 15.62
N GLU A 84 -35.40 9.71 14.65
CA GLU A 84 -36.03 9.88 13.32
C GLU A 84 -37.46 9.27 13.22
N TYR A 85 -38.16 9.06 14.34
CA TYR A 85 -39.57 8.67 14.39
C TYR A 85 -40.47 9.79 14.93
#